data_AF-A0AAW9X8W3-F1
#
_entry.id   AF-A0AAW9X8W3-F1
#
_cell.length_a   1.000
_cell.length_b   1.000
_cell.length_c   1.000
_cell.angle_alpha   90.00
_cell.angle_beta   90.00
_cell.angle_gamma   90.00
#
_symmetry.space_group_name_H-M   'P 1'
#
loop_
_entity.id
_entity.type
_entity.pdbx_description
1 polymer ?
#
loop_
_entity_poly.entity_id
_entity_poly.type
_entity_poly.pdbx_seq_one_letter_code
_entity_poly.pdbx_strand_id
1 'polypeptide(L)'
;FMGLNSWTELPNIKDLYAIFEGPAYTKWRALRDSEDSRYLGLTAPRFLLRQPYSPTDNPVKNFNYYEDVSQNHEDYLWGNTAWMLACNIADSFAKYRWCPNIIGPQSGGAVKDLPVHLFETMGQIQAKIPTEVLVTDRREFELAEEGFITLTMRKDSDNAD
;
A
#
# COMPACT_ATOMS: atom_id res chain seq x y z
N PHE A 1 1.94 14.07 -1.27
CA PHE A 1 0.73 14.51 -1.99
C PHE A 1 -0.25 15.14 -1.02
N MET A 2 -0.84 14.37 -0.09
CA MET A 2 -1.88 14.79 0.87
C MET A 2 -1.45 15.78 1.99
N GLY A 3 -0.30 16.45 1.86
CA GLY A 3 0.25 17.30 2.92
C GLY A 3 0.81 16.55 4.14
N LEU A 4 0.97 15.23 4.04
CA LEU A 4 1.58 14.37 5.06
C LEU A 4 3.07 14.19 4.82
N ASN A 5 3.84 14.00 5.90
CA ASN A 5 5.26 13.62 5.80
C ASN A 5 5.43 12.12 5.58
N SER A 6 4.51 11.31 6.11
CA SER A 6 4.49 9.86 5.97
C SER A 6 3.06 9.33 5.84
N TRP A 7 2.88 8.21 5.15
CA TRP A 7 1.57 7.53 5.05
C TRP A 7 1.06 6.98 6.38
N THR A 8 1.94 6.80 7.37
CA THR A 8 1.55 6.41 8.73
C THR A 8 0.65 7.44 9.41
N GLU A 9 0.69 8.70 8.94
CA GLU A 9 -0.15 9.80 9.45
C GLU A 9 -1.54 9.86 8.80
N LEU A 10 -1.82 9.02 7.79
CA LEU A 10 -3.11 8.98 7.09
C LEU A 10 -4.31 8.83 8.06
N PRO A 11 -4.28 7.99 9.12
CA PRO A 11 -5.39 7.86 10.04
C PRO A 11 -5.66 9.13 10.86
N ASN A 12 -4.68 10.03 10.99
CA ASN A 12 -4.79 11.26 11.77
C ASN A 12 -5.51 12.39 11.01
N ILE A 13 -5.62 12.29 9.68
CA ILE A 13 -6.49 13.17 8.90
C ILE A 13 -7.91 12.96 9.43
N LYS A 14 -8.68 14.04 9.63
CA LYS A 14 -10.09 13.94 10.00
C LYS A 14 -10.96 13.87 8.76
N ASP A 15 -10.77 14.82 7.86
CA ASP A 15 -11.54 14.99 6.63
C ASP A 15 -10.59 15.06 5.44
N LEU A 16 -10.68 14.06 4.56
CA LEU A 16 -9.84 13.95 3.38
C LEU A 16 -10.32 14.90 2.26
N TYR A 17 -11.64 15.09 2.13
CA TYR A 17 -12.25 15.94 1.11
C TYR A 17 -11.80 17.40 1.28
N ALA A 18 -11.83 17.89 2.53
CA ALA A 18 -11.41 19.26 2.84
C ALA A 18 -9.95 19.55 2.44
N ILE A 19 -9.07 18.54 2.46
CA ILE A 19 -7.67 18.69 2.00
C ILE A 19 -7.66 18.95 0.48
N PHE A 20 -8.42 18.16 -0.27
CA PHE A 20 -8.47 18.24 -1.73
C PHE A 20 -9.28 19.42 -2.28
N GLU A 21 -10.12 20.07 -1.47
CA GLU A 21 -10.77 21.34 -1.79
C GLU A 21 -9.82 22.56 -1.70
N GLY A 22 -8.71 22.42 -0.97
CA GLY A 22 -7.73 23.48 -0.79
C GLY A 22 -7.16 24.04 -2.11
N PRO A 23 -6.67 25.29 -2.12
CA PRO A 23 -6.17 25.96 -3.33
C PRO A 23 -4.91 25.28 -3.91
N ALA A 24 -4.16 24.53 -3.09
CA ALA A 24 -3.01 23.75 -3.57
C ALA A 24 -3.40 22.68 -4.61
N TYR A 25 -4.65 22.22 -4.59
CA TYR A 25 -5.14 21.15 -5.46
C TYR A 25 -5.99 21.63 -6.64
N THR A 26 -5.98 22.94 -6.95
CA THR A 26 -6.74 23.46 -8.10
C THR A 26 -6.37 22.75 -9.42
N LYS A 27 -5.08 22.46 -9.64
CA LYS A 27 -4.64 21.70 -10.83
C LYS A 27 -5.05 20.22 -10.79
N TRP A 28 -5.11 19.63 -9.60
CA TRP A 28 -5.55 18.24 -9.42
C TRP A 28 -7.04 18.10 -9.76
N ARG A 29 -7.88 19.02 -9.26
CA ARG A 29 -9.31 19.05 -9.61
C ARG A 29 -9.52 19.25 -11.11
N ALA A 30 -8.80 20.20 -11.72
CA ALA A 30 -8.86 20.41 -13.17
C ALA A 30 -8.38 19.18 -13.98
N LEU A 31 -7.41 18.41 -13.46
CA LEU A 31 -6.99 17.15 -14.07
C LEU A 31 -8.10 16.10 -13.98
N ARG A 32 -8.78 15.96 -12.84
CA ARG A 32 -9.91 15.02 -12.66
C ARG A 32 -11.10 15.35 -13.56
N ASP A 33 -11.37 16.64 -13.79
CA ASP A 33 -12.44 17.10 -14.69
C ASP A 33 -12.13 16.87 -16.18
N SER A 34 -10.86 16.62 -16.52
CA SER A 34 -10.45 16.35 -17.90
C SER A 34 -10.98 15.00 -18.40
N GLU A 35 -11.38 14.96 -19.66
CA GLU A 35 -11.84 13.74 -20.33
C GLU A 35 -10.75 12.65 -20.39
N ASP A 36 -9.48 13.07 -20.49
CA ASP A 36 -8.32 12.17 -20.59
C ASP A 36 -7.98 11.50 -19.25
N SER A 37 -8.55 11.99 -18.14
CA SER A 37 -8.32 11.44 -16.79
C SER A 37 -8.78 9.98 -16.64
N ARG A 38 -9.67 9.52 -17.53
CA ARG A 38 -10.17 8.13 -17.57
C ARG A 38 -9.08 7.09 -17.82
N TYR A 39 -7.92 7.51 -18.32
CA TYR A 39 -6.75 6.65 -18.54
C TYR A 39 -5.68 6.78 -17.45
N LEU A 40 -5.95 7.56 -16.41
CA LEU A 40 -5.04 7.75 -15.27
C LEU A 40 -5.55 6.99 -14.06
N GLY A 41 -4.67 6.18 -13.47
CA GLY A 41 -4.91 5.52 -12.19
C GLY A 41 -3.71 5.76 -11.28
N LEU A 42 -3.97 6.21 -10.05
CA LEU A 42 -2.94 6.42 -9.03
C LEU A 42 -3.17 5.45 -7.87
N THR A 43 -2.13 4.72 -7.49
CA THR A 43 -2.19 3.72 -6.42
C THR A 43 -1.61 4.25 -5.11
N ALA A 44 -2.16 3.80 -3.97
CA ALA A 44 -1.67 4.09 -2.62
C ALA A 44 -2.09 2.99 -1.64
N PRO A 45 -1.48 2.84 -0.45
CA PRO A 45 -0.15 3.32 -0.04
C PRO A 45 0.97 2.47 -0.70
N ARG A 46 2.23 2.56 -0.24
CA ARG A 46 3.32 1.63 -0.62
C ARG A 46 3.18 0.28 0.12
N PHE A 47 3.92 -0.72 -0.33
CA PHE A 47 3.95 -2.06 0.28
C PHE A 47 5.39 -2.55 0.48
N LEU A 48 5.60 -3.54 1.35
CA LEU A 48 6.93 -4.05 1.66
C LEU A 48 7.45 -5.01 0.58
N LEU A 49 8.64 -4.77 0.05
CA LEU A 49 9.26 -5.66 -0.95
C LEU A 49 10.13 -6.75 -0.34
N ARG A 50 10.72 -6.49 0.83
CA ARG A 50 11.75 -7.34 1.42
C ARG A 50 11.68 -7.29 2.94
N GLN A 51 11.79 -8.45 3.57
CA GLN A 51 12.02 -8.53 5.01
C GLN A 51 13.45 -8.08 5.36
N PRO A 52 13.63 -7.34 6.47
CA PRO A 52 14.95 -7.01 6.98
C PRO A 52 15.84 -8.25 7.12
N TYR A 53 17.14 -8.10 6.88
CA TYR A 53 18.07 -9.20 7.05
C TYR A 53 18.21 -9.57 8.52
N SER A 54 18.08 -10.86 8.80
CA SER A 54 18.22 -11.44 10.12
C SER A 54 18.89 -12.80 10.00
N PRO A 55 19.77 -13.22 10.92
CA PRO A 55 20.38 -14.55 10.89
C PRO A 55 19.37 -15.71 10.91
N THR A 56 18.13 -15.47 11.34
CA THR A 56 17.05 -16.48 11.41
C THR A 56 16.14 -16.46 10.20
N ASP A 57 15.57 -15.30 9.87
CA ASP A 57 14.46 -15.19 8.91
C ASP A 57 14.93 -14.91 7.48
N ASN A 58 16.00 -14.11 7.33
CA ASN A 58 16.57 -13.74 6.03
C ASN A 58 18.10 -13.70 6.13
N PRO A 59 18.77 -14.86 6.20
CA PRO A 59 20.20 -14.94 6.45
C PRO A 59 21.04 -14.63 5.20
N VAL A 60 22.21 -14.02 5.42
CA VAL A 60 23.23 -13.82 4.37
C VAL A 60 24.38 -14.81 4.55
N LYS A 61 25.13 -15.05 3.46
CA LYS A 61 26.29 -15.94 3.48
C LYS A 61 27.51 -15.24 4.11
N ASN A 62 28.37 -16.03 4.75
CA ASN A 62 29.68 -15.66 5.30
C ASN A 62 29.71 -14.81 6.58
N PHE A 63 28.69 -14.01 6.88
CA PHE A 63 28.63 -13.24 8.12
C PHE A 63 27.20 -13.08 8.63
N ASN A 64 27.06 -12.94 9.94
CA ASN A 64 25.75 -12.73 10.57
C ASN A 64 25.40 -11.25 10.47
N TYR A 65 24.62 -10.89 9.45
CA TYR A 65 24.08 -9.54 9.31
C TYR A 65 22.73 -9.41 10.01
N TYR A 66 22.60 -8.35 10.79
CA TYR A 66 21.35 -7.95 11.43
C TYR A 66 21.04 -6.53 10.96
N GLU A 67 19.95 -6.37 10.22
CA GLU A 67 19.49 -5.08 9.71
C GLU A 67 18.56 -4.42 10.75
N ASP A 68 19.04 -3.35 11.38
CA ASP A 68 18.24 -2.58 12.32
C ASP A 68 17.35 -1.58 11.58
N VAL A 69 16.04 -1.83 11.60
CA VAL A 69 14.98 -0.97 11.02
C VAL A 69 14.04 -0.41 12.09
N SER A 70 14.45 -0.46 13.36
CA SER A 70 13.58 -0.12 14.49
C SER A 70 13.30 1.38 14.61
N GLN A 71 14.21 2.22 14.15
CA GLN A 71 14.17 3.67 14.39
C GLN A 71 13.34 4.43 13.36
N ASN A 72 13.44 4.05 12.07
CA ASN A 72 12.78 4.77 11.00
C ASN A 72 12.01 3.83 10.07
N HIS A 73 10.74 4.15 9.84
CA HIS A 73 9.88 3.42 8.93
C HIS A 73 10.39 3.43 7.50
N GLU A 74 11.08 4.49 7.09
CA GLU A 74 11.61 4.63 5.72
C GLU A 74 12.85 3.75 5.46
N ASP A 75 13.44 3.12 6.50
CA ASP A 75 14.56 2.19 6.32
C ASP A 75 14.09 0.83 5.77
N TYR A 76 12.78 0.55 5.84
CA TYR A 76 12.20 -0.59 5.14
C TYR A 76 12.23 -0.37 3.62
N LEU A 77 12.43 -1.47 2.89
CA LEU A 77 12.38 -1.42 1.43
C LEU A 77 10.93 -1.37 0.93
N TRP A 78 10.37 -0.15 0.87
CA TRP A 78 9.05 0.11 0.33
C TRP A 78 9.03 0.06 -1.20
N GLY A 79 8.06 -0.67 -1.75
CA GLY A 79 7.77 -0.80 -3.16
C GLY A 79 6.57 0.02 -3.61
N ASN A 80 6.55 0.33 -4.91
CA ASN A 80 5.46 1.03 -5.55
C ASN A 80 4.29 0.07 -5.86
N THR A 81 3.11 0.34 -5.30
CA THR A 81 1.89 -0.49 -5.48
C THR A 81 1.37 -0.56 -6.92
N ALA A 82 1.82 0.29 -7.83
CA ALA A 82 1.51 0.17 -9.25
C ALA A 82 1.93 -1.21 -9.82
N TRP A 83 3.00 -1.81 -9.28
CA TRP A 83 3.41 -3.16 -9.65
C TRP A 83 2.38 -4.22 -9.25
N MET A 84 1.75 -4.07 -8.08
CA MET A 84 0.74 -5.00 -7.61
C MET A 84 -0.52 -4.94 -8.46
N LEU A 85 -0.98 -3.74 -8.81
CA LEU A 85 -2.09 -3.55 -9.74
C LEU A 85 -1.78 -4.16 -11.12
N ALA A 86 -0.56 -3.94 -11.63
CA ALA A 86 -0.13 -4.51 -12.90
C ALA A 86 -0.10 -6.05 -12.87
N CYS A 87 0.32 -6.66 -11.76
CA CYS A 87 0.26 -8.10 -11.56
C CYS A 87 -1.19 -8.62 -11.61
N ASN A 88 -2.13 -7.96 -10.95
CA ASN A 88 -3.55 -8.34 -11.00
C ASN A 88 -4.12 -8.25 -12.42
N ILE A 89 -3.80 -7.17 -13.16
CA ILE A 89 -4.19 -7.01 -14.57
C ILE A 89 -3.63 -8.16 -15.42
N ALA A 90 -2.34 -8.49 -15.25
CA ALA A 90 -1.68 -9.56 -15.98
C ALA A 90 -2.27 -10.94 -15.65
N ASP A 91 -2.58 -11.22 -14.38
CA ASP A 91 -3.19 -12.48 -13.94
C ASP A 91 -4.62 -12.64 -14.48
N SER A 92 -5.40 -11.56 -14.45
CA SER A 92 -6.73 -11.47 -15.07
C SER A 92 -6.67 -11.83 -16.55
N PHE A 93 -5.74 -11.21 -17.28
CA PHE A 93 -5.51 -11.49 -18.69
C PHE A 93 -5.01 -12.92 -18.95
N ALA A 94 -4.12 -13.44 -18.11
CA ALA A 94 -3.59 -14.79 -18.25
C ALA A 94 -4.70 -15.85 -18.13
N LYS A 95 -5.63 -15.66 -17.19
CA LYS A 95 -6.74 -16.59 -16.92
C LYS A 95 -7.89 -16.46 -17.92
N TYR A 96 -8.27 -15.23 -18.26
CA TYR A 96 -9.52 -14.96 -18.98
C TYR A 96 -9.34 -14.31 -20.34
N ARG A 97 -8.12 -13.88 -20.70
CA ARG A 97 -7.81 -13.03 -21.88
C ARG A 97 -8.49 -11.67 -21.87
N TRP A 98 -9.01 -11.27 -20.72
CA TRP A 98 -9.63 -9.98 -20.43
C TRP A 98 -9.17 -9.51 -19.05
N CYS A 99 -9.20 -8.19 -18.80
CA CYS A 99 -8.72 -7.60 -17.54
C CYS A 99 -9.81 -7.01 -16.60
N PRO A 100 -11.05 -7.53 -16.51
CA PRO A 100 -12.06 -6.97 -15.61
C PRO A 100 -11.88 -7.43 -14.15
N ASN A 101 -11.23 -8.59 -13.95
CA ASN A 101 -11.11 -9.25 -12.66
C ASN A 101 -9.86 -8.75 -11.93
N ILE A 102 -9.91 -7.50 -11.47
CA ILE A 102 -8.80 -6.81 -10.78
C ILE A 102 -9.24 -6.11 -9.49
N ILE A 103 -10.51 -6.26 -9.13
CA ILE A 103 -11.12 -5.69 -7.92
C ILE A 103 -11.69 -6.80 -7.05
N GLY A 104 -11.56 -6.66 -5.74
CA GLY A 104 -12.17 -7.52 -4.75
C GLY A 104 -11.32 -8.75 -4.35
N PRO A 105 -11.41 -9.19 -3.08
CA PRO A 105 -10.47 -10.16 -2.50
C PRO A 105 -10.59 -11.58 -3.08
N GLN A 106 -11.76 -11.95 -3.62
CA GLN A 106 -11.96 -13.26 -4.28
C GLN A 106 -12.03 -13.13 -5.81
N SER A 107 -12.21 -11.92 -6.32
CA SER A 107 -12.50 -11.64 -7.73
C SER A 107 -11.29 -11.16 -8.53
N GLY A 108 -10.07 -11.36 -8.00
CA GLY A 108 -8.80 -11.08 -8.70
C GLY A 108 -8.07 -9.81 -8.27
N GLY A 109 -8.61 -9.06 -7.28
CA GLY A 109 -7.91 -7.91 -6.68
C GLY A 109 -6.93 -8.27 -5.57
N ALA A 110 -7.00 -9.48 -5.02
CA ALA A 110 -6.15 -9.87 -3.89
C ALA A 110 -4.67 -10.04 -4.27
N VAL A 111 -3.82 -9.29 -3.58
CA VAL A 111 -2.38 -9.45 -3.50
C VAL A 111 -2.07 -10.42 -2.36
N LYS A 112 -1.31 -11.47 -2.66
CA LYS A 112 -0.99 -12.55 -1.72
C LYS A 112 0.50 -12.61 -1.46
N ASP A 113 0.89 -13.29 -0.39
CA ASP A 113 2.28 -13.59 -0.05
C ASP A 113 3.10 -12.30 0.17
N LEU A 114 2.51 -11.33 0.88
CA LEU A 114 3.22 -10.11 1.24
C LEU A 114 4.25 -10.39 2.35
N PRO A 115 5.45 -9.77 2.30
CA PRO A 115 6.47 -9.99 3.32
C PRO A 115 6.00 -9.53 4.71
N VAL A 116 6.11 -10.40 5.71
CA VAL A 116 5.75 -10.11 7.11
C VAL A 116 7.01 -10.05 7.98
N HIS A 117 7.21 -8.96 8.72
CA HIS A 117 8.35 -8.86 9.65
C HIS A 117 7.83 -8.87 11.09
N LEU A 118 8.21 -9.88 11.87
CA LEU A 118 7.89 -9.96 13.29
C LEU A 118 8.98 -9.26 14.10
N PHE A 119 8.59 -8.34 14.96
CA PHE A 119 9.52 -7.63 15.84
C PHE A 119 8.94 -7.51 17.25
N GLU A 120 9.82 -7.46 18.25
CA GLU A 120 9.41 -7.27 19.64
C GLU A 120 9.25 -5.78 19.94
N THR A 121 8.10 -5.41 20.51
CA THR A 121 7.85 -4.05 21.01
C THR A 121 7.08 -4.12 22.32
N MET A 122 7.55 -3.37 23.32
CA MET A 122 6.97 -3.34 24.67
C MET A 122 6.74 -4.75 25.29
N GLY A 123 7.64 -5.70 25.02
CA GLY A 123 7.57 -7.07 25.54
C GLY A 123 6.54 -7.97 24.85
N GLN A 124 5.99 -7.54 23.70
CA GLN A 124 5.13 -8.35 22.86
C GLN A 124 5.69 -8.47 21.44
N ILE A 125 5.55 -9.64 20.84
CA ILE A 125 5.86 -9.84 19.42
C ILE A 125 4.70 -9.24 18.62
N GLN A 126 5.01 -8.29 17.75
CA GLN A 126 4.07 -7.68 16.82
C GLN A 126 4.53 -7.89 15.39
N ALA A 127 3.58 -8.09 14.48
CA ALA A 127 3.84 -8.12 13.06
C ALA A 127 3.83 -6.69 12.50
N LYS A 128 4.88 -6.31 11.79
CA LYS A 128 4.86 -5.12 10.96
C LYS A 128 3.87 -5.36 9.81
N ILE A 129 2.94 -4.44 9.67
CA ILE A 129 2.00 -4.45 8.55
C ILE A 129 2.77 -4.34 7.21
N PRO A 130 2.44 -5.18 6.21
CA PRO A 130 3.11 -5.13 4.91
C PRO A 130 2.77 -3.91 4.05
N THR A 131 1.69 -3.19 4.37
CA THR A 131 1.41 -1.85 3.85
C THR A 131 1.86 -0.79 4.86
N GLU A 132 2.14 0.43 4.42
CA GLU A 132 2.60 1.49 5.32
C GLU A 132 1.60 1.84 6.43
N VAL A 133 0.32 1.66 6.12
CA VAL A 133 -0.80 1.98 7.00
C VAL A 133 -1.90 0.94 6.82
N LEU A 134 -2.58 0.65 7.93
CA LEU A 134 -3.82 -0.12 7.90
C LEU A 134 -4.96 0.84 7.57
N VAL A 135 -5.35 0.85 6.29
CA VAL A 135 -6.47 1.66 5.80
C VAL A 135 -7.78 1.02 6.28
N THR A 136 -8.65 1.82 6.88
CA THR A 136 -9.99 1.37 7.29
C THR A 136 -10.95 1.44 6.11
N ASP A 137 -12.02 0.65 6.11
CA ASP A 137 -13.04 0.64 5.04
C ASP A 137 -13.59 2.06 4.75
N ARG A 138 -13.78 2.87 5.80
CA ARG A 138 -14.18 4.26 5.63
C ARG A 138 -13.14 5.09 4.87
N ARG A 139 -11.85 4.93 5.20
CA ARG A 139 -10.76 5.66 4.55
C ARG A 139 -10.51 5.19 3.13
N GLU A 140 -10.65 3.89 2.89
CA GLU A 140 -10.64 3.29 1.55
C GLU A 140 -11.72 3.96 0.70
N PHE A 141 -12.96 4.01 1.20
CA PHE A 141 -14.07 4.65 0.49
C PHE A 141 -13.82 6.14 0.20
N GLU A 142 -13.36 6.90 1.19
CA GLU A 142 -13.03 8.32 0.99
C GLU A 142 -11.90 8.54 -0.04
N LEU A 143 -10.91 7.63 -0.09
CA LEU A 143 -9.84 7.67 -1.09
C LEU A 143 -10.34 7.28 -2.48
N ALA A 144 -11.25 6.31 -2.56
CA ALA A 144 -11.89 5.90 -3.81
C ALA A 144 -12.71 7.04 -4.44
N GLU A 145 -13.50 7.77 -3.64
CA GLU A 145 -14.23 8.96 -4.09
C GLU A 145 -13.30 10.08 -4.57
N GLU A 146 -12.07 10.13 -4.06
CA GLU A 146 -11.02 11.06 -4.50
C GLU A 146 -10.19 10.54 -5.70
N GLY A 147 -10.52 9.36 -6.23
CA GLY A 147 -9.91 8.80 -7.44
C GLY A 147 -8.61 8.03 -7.19
N PHE A 148 -8.37 7.55 -5.97
CA PHE A 148 -7.24 6.69 -5.65
C PHE A 148 -7.62 5.21 -5.71
N ILE A 149 -6.69 4.38 -6.19
CA ILE A 149 -6.76 2.93 -6.10
C ILE A 149 -6.00 2.52 -4.84
N THR A 150 -6.71 2.10 -3.82
CA THR A 150 -6.13 1.82 -2.50
C THR A 150 -5.88 0.34 -2.29
N LEU A 151 -4.65 -0.02 -1.91
CA LEU A 151 -4.31 -1.34 -1.42
C LEU A 151 -4.59 -1.42 0.09
N THR A 152 -5.56 -2.24 0.46
CA THR A 152 -5.96 -2.44 1.85
C THR A 152 -5.40 -3.74 2.39
N MET A 153 -4.78 -3.68 3.58
CA MET A 153 -4.22 -4.86 4.21
C MET A 153 -5.31 -5.60 4.99
N ARG A 154 -5.46 -6.90 4.75
CA ARG A 154 -6.30 -7.74 5.60
C ARG A 154 -5.57 -8.01 6.92
N LYS A 155 -6.14 -7.47 8.00
CA LYS A 155 -5.62 -7.60 9.36
C LYS A 155 -5.34 -9.07 9.72
N ASP A 156 -4.21 -9.29 10.39
CA ASP A 156 -3.75 -10.60 10.87
C ASP A 156 -3.54 -11.67 9.77
N SER A 157 -3.29 -11.21 8.53
CA SER A 157 -2.90 -12.08 7.41
C SER A 157 -1.69 -11.52 6.67
N ASP A 158 -1.27 -12.18 5.59
CA ASP A 158 -0.26 -11.77 4.61
C ASP A 158 -0.88 -11.34 3.27
N ASN A 159 -2.20 -11.06 3.26
CA ASN A 159 -2.94 -10.72 2.06
C ASN A 159 -3.46 -9.28 2.12
N ALA A 160 -3.54 -8.65 0.96
CA ALA A 160 -4.12 -7.34 0.75
C ALA A 160 -5.05 -7.36 -0.46
N ASP A 161 -5.97 -6.40 -0.56
CA ASP A 161 -6.92 -6.27 -1.66
C ASP A 161 -7.30 -4.82 -1.96
#